data_AF-A0A925YAU0-F1
#
_entry.id   AF-A0A925YAU0-F1
#
_cell.length_a   1.000
_cell.length_b   1.000
_cell.length_c   1.000
_cell.angle_alpha   90.00
_cell.angle_beta   90.00
_cell.angle_gamma   90.00
#
_symmetry.space_group_name_H-M   'P 1'
#
loop_
_entity.id
_entity.type
_entity.pdbx_description
1 polymer ?
#
loop_
_entity_poly.entity_id
_entity_poly.type
_entity_poly.pdbx_seq_one_letter_code
_entity_poly.pdbx_strand_id
1 'polypeptide(L)'
;MPVSPLAVRFRELRSQSKLKLAIFGMPGTRLLALERHRNLLTAMVKAGIVENILIMGKAHADDVQTARLEKLQRSIGGSWRSVFDAAGEKIADELACCHLGVAANAAGLITKSGVFAAFAANGVVPLVWNSDGCAVPDVFRECVLLNDDSAETCRRLLEDLR
;
A
#
# COMPACT_ATOMS: atom_id res chain seq x y z
N MET A 1 -15.60 23.01 -6.58
CA MET A 1 -15.64 22.05 -5.47
C MET A 1 -14.28 22.05 -4.78
N PRO A 2 -14.21 21.98 -3.44
CA PRO A 2 -12.92 21.88 -2.74
C PRO A 2 -12.18 20.60 -3.17
N VAL A 3 -10.86 20.70 -3.37
CA VAL A 3 -10.01 19.56 -3.76
C VAL A 3 -9.86 18.64 -2.55
N SER A 4 -10.07 17.33 -2.73
CA SER A 4 -9.88 16.34 -1.66
C SER A 4 -8.44 16.39 -1.13
N PRO A 5 -8.19 16.36 0.19
CA PRO A 5 -6.85 16.28 0.76
C PRO A 5 -6.00 15.14 0.18
N LEU A 6 -6.63 14.01 -0.18
CA LEU A 6 -5.93 12.90 -0.83
C LEU A 6 -5.55 13.20 -2.29
N ALA A 7 -6.34 14.01 -3.01
CA ALA A 7 -5.98 14.43 -4.37
C ALA A 7 -4.79 15.41 -4.36
N VAL A 8 -4.64 16.22 -3.30
CA VAL A 8 -3.43 17.04 -3.07
C VAL A 8 -2.23 16.13 -2.81
N ARG A 9 -2.36 15.17 -1.89
CA ARG A 9 -1.31 14.18 -1.60
C ARG A 9 -0.90 13.37 -2.84
N PHE A 10 -1.85 13.02 -3.69
CA PHE A 10 -1.55 12.31 -4.93
C PHE A 10 -0.65 13.12 -5.87
N ARG A 11 -0.85 14.43 -5.97
CA ARG A 11 0.02 15.30 -6.76
C ARG A 11 1.41 15.44 -6.14
N GLU A 12 1.48 15.48 -4.81
CA GLU A 12 2.75 15.54 -4.08
C GLU A 12 3.60 14.27 -4.25
N LEU A 13 2.98 13.09 -4.44
CA LEU A 13 3.71 11.84 -4.69
C LEU A 13 4.71 11.96 -5.84
N ARG A 14 4.33 12.63 -6.93
CA ARG A 14 5.17 12.82 -8.13
C ARG A 14 6.38 13.73 -7.90
N SER A 15 6.37 14.49 -6.81
CA SER A 15 7.48 15.36 -6.43
C SER A 15 8.45 14.69 -5.46
N GLN A 16 8.13 13.49 -4.95
CA GLN A 16 8.97 12.78 -4.01
C GLN A 16 10.12 12.08 -4.73
N SER A 17 11.34 12.28 -4.25
CA SER A 17 12.52 11.59 -4.79
C SER A 17 12.53 10.10 -4.44
N LYS A 18 11.95 9.74 -3.29
CA LYS A 18 11.71 8.35 -2.87
C LYS A 18 10.43 8.24 -2.04
N LEU A 19 9.79 7.09 -2.14
CA LEU A 19 8.51 6.78 -1.51
C LEU A 19 8.68 5.86 -0.30
N LYS A 20 7.85 6.11 0.71
CA LYS A 20 7.72 5.30 1.93
C LYS A 20 6.40 4.56 1.84
N LEU A 21 6.45 3.23 1.85
CA LEU A 21 5.27 2.39 1.65
C LEU A 21 4.76 1.83 2.98
N ALA A 22 3.45 1.75 3.15
CA ALA A 22 2.80 1.14 4.30
C ALA A 22 2.05 -0.13 3.92
N ILE A 23 2.17 -1.16 4.74
CA ILE A 23 1.39 -2.40 4.66
C ILE A 23 0.77 -2.64 6.02
N PHE A 24 -0.54 -2.37 6.13
CA PHE A 24 -1.25 -2.32 7.41
C PHE A 24 -2.41 -3.33 7.44
N GLY A 25 -2.65 -3.90 8.62
CA GLY A 25 -3.84 -4.73 8.89
C GLY A 25 -3.54 -5.98 9.71
N MET A 26 -4.44 -6.96 9.64
CA MET A 26 -4.25 -8.27 10.27
C MET A 26 -3.21 -9.11 9.50
N PRO A 27 -2.55 -10.09 10.14
CA PRO A 27 -1.52 -10.92 9.51
C PRO A 27 -1.90 -11.47 8.13
N GLY A 28 -3.07 -12.10 8.01
CA GLY A 28 -3.55 -12.65 6.74
C GLY A 28 -3.81 -11.57 5.68
N THR A 29 -4.36 -10.42 6.09
CA THR A 29 -4.61 -9.29 5.17
C THR A 29 -3.32 -8.71 4.63
N ARG A 30 -2.26 -8.59 5.44
CA ARG A 30 -0.96 -8.08 5.00
C ARG A 30 -0.28 -9.02 4.01
N LEU A 31 -0.30 -10.33 4.31
CA LEU A 31 0.24 -11.34 3.40
C LEU A 31 -0.48 -11.31 2.05
N LEU A 32 -1.81 -11.21 2.06
CA LEU A 32 -2.59 -11.12 0.84
C LEU A 32 -2.30 -9.84 0.05
N ALA A 33 -2.11 -8.69 0.72
CA ALA A 33 -1.70 -7.45 0.07
C ALA A 33 -0.33 -7.60 -0.60
N LEU A 34 0.65 -8.17 0.11
CA LEU A 34 1.99 -8.43 -0.42
C LEU A 34 1.96 -9.32 -1.66
N GLU A 35 1.11 -10.35 -1.66
CA GLU A 35 1.01 -11.29 -2.78
C GLU A 35 0.36 -10.68 -4.01
N ARG A 36 -0.73 -9.93 -3.81
CA ARG A 36 -1.46 -9.26 -4.89
C ARG A 36 -0.66 -8.14 -5.55
N HIS A 37 0.27 -7.53 -4.83
CA HIS A 37 1.06 -6.41 -5.33
C HIS A 37 2.54 -6.77 -5.52
N ARG A 38 2.87 -8.05 -5.54
CA ARG A 38 4.27 -8.51 -5.48
C ARG A 38 5.08 -8.01 -6.67
N ASN A 39 4.56 -8.11 -7.89
CA ASN A 39 5.30 -7.73 -9.09
C ASN A 39 5.53 -6.22 -9.10
N LEU A 40 4.49 -5.43 -8.81
CA LEU A 40 4.60 -3.98 -8.72
C LEU A 40 5.61 -3.55 -7.64
N LEU A 41 5.49 -4.07 -6.42
CA LEU A 41 6.39 -3.73 -5.31
C LEU A 41 7.84 -4.07 -5.66
N THR A 42 8.07 -5.24 -6.25
CA THR A 42 9.41 -5.65 -6.72
C THR A 42 9.95 -4.69 -7.77
N ALA A 43 9.10 -4.27 -8.71
CA ALA A 43 9.51 -3.35 -9.77
C ALA A 43 9.80 -1.93 -9.23
N MET A 44 9.02 -1.44 -8.26
CA MET A 44 9.25 -0.15 -7.59
C MET A 44 10.57 -0.15 -6.81
N VAL A 45 10.86 -1.23 -6.09
CA VAL A 45 12.13 -1.41 -5.37
C VAL A 45 13.30 -1.44 -6.36
N LYS A 46 13.22 -2.23 -7.42
CA LYS A 46 14.27 -2.31 -8.46
C LYS A 46 14.49 -1.00 -9.19
N ALA A 47 13.45 -0.21 -9.37
CA ALA A 47 13.52 1.12 -9.97
C ALA A 47 14.12 2.19 -9.03
N GLY A 48 14.40 1.86 -7.76
CA GLY A 48 14.98 2.79 -6.78
C GLY A 48 14.00 3.82 -6.24
N ILE A 49 12.69 3.66 -6.52
CA ILE A 49 11.64 4.60 -6.12
C ILE A 49 11.27 4.42 -4.65
N VAL A 50 11.50 3.24 -4.07
CA VAL A 50 11.15 2.95 -2.67
C VAL A 50 12.33 3.24 -1.73
N GLU A 51 12.09 4.09 -0.74
CA GLU A 51 13.00 4.33 0.39
C GLU A 51 12.93 3.17 1.39
N ASN A 52 11.73 2.88 1.88
CA ASN A 52 11.47 1.78 2.81
C ASN A 52 10.02 1.27 2.71
N ILE A 53 9.81 0.06 3.22
CA ILE A 53 8.51 -0.59 3.35
C ILE A 53 8.24 -0.84 4.83
N LEU A 54 7.21 -0.20 5.36
CA LEU A 54 6.77 -0.31 6.73
C LEU A 54 5.60 -1.28 6.83
N ILE A 55 5.78 -2.38 7.57
CA ILE A 55 4.73 -3.35 7.86
C ILE A 55 4.21 -3.17 9.29
N MET A 56 2.88 -3.09 9.44
CA MET A 56 2.25 -2.71 10.71
C MET A 56 0.96 -3.44 11.02
N GLY A 57 0.62 -3.54 12.30
CA GLY A 57 -0.66 -4.05 12.79
C GLY A 57 -0.46 -5.14 13.84
N LYS A 58 -1.31 -6.16 13.87
CA LYS A 58 -1.18 -7.25 14.84
C LYS A 58 0.01 -8.16 14.51
N ALA A 59 0.78 -8.61 15.50
CA ALA A 59 1.85 -9.59 15.24
C ALA A 59 1.31 -10.90 14.65
N HIS A 60 2.21 -11.66 14.01
CA HIS A 60 1.89 -12.99 13.50
C HIS A 60 1.60 -13.95 14.66
N ALA A 61 0.61 -14.82 14.47
CA ALA A 61 0.19 -15.77 15.49
C ALA A 61 0.84 -17.15 15.31
N ASP A 62 1.41 -17.44 14.14
CA ASP A 62 2.01 -18.74 13.80
C ASP A 62 3.27 -18.61 12.94
N ASP A 63 4.13 -19.63 13.01
CA ASP A 63 5.42 -19.67 12.30
C ASP A 63 5.26 -19.75 10.77
N VAL A 64 4.15 -20.31 10.29
CA VAL A 64 3.88 -20.46 8.85
C VAL A 64 3.70 -19.09 8.21
N GLN A 65 2.94 -18.20 8.84
CA GLN A 65 2.73 -16.84 8.39
C GLN A 65 4.01 -16.00 8.47
N THR A 66 4.81 -16.19 9.52
CA THR A 66 6.12 -15.53 9.65
C THR A 66 7.06 -15.94 8.52
N ALA A 67 7.22 -17.24 8.27
CA ALA A 67 8.06 -17.75 7.19
C ALA A 67 7.56 -17.28 5.81
N ARG A 68 6.24 -17.22 5.61
CA ARG A 68 5.63 -16.69 4.37
C ARG A 68 5.92 -15.19 4.20
N LEU A 69 5.82 -14.40 5.26
CA LEU A 69 6.19 -12.98 5.23
C LEU A 69 7.67 -12.81 4.84
N GLU A 70 8.58 -13.51 5.51
CA GLU A 70 10.01 -13.42 5.22
C GLU A 70 10.35 -13.82 3.78
N LYS A 71 9.66 -14.84 3.24
CA LYS A 71 9.80 -15.23 1.84
C LYS A 71 9.36 -14.11 0.88
N LEU A 72 8.23 -13.46 1.18
CA LEU A 72 7.73 -12.33 0.39
C LEU A 72 8.67 -11.13 0.48
N GLN A 73 9.14 -10.78 1.69
CA GLN A 73 10.10 -9.69 1.89
C GLN A 73 11.39 -9.91 1.11
N ARG A 74 11.96 -11.12 1.16
CA ARG A 74 13.14 -11.49 0.36
C ARG A 74 12.88 -11.40 -1.13
N SER A 75 11.72 -11.86 -1.60
CA SER A 75 11.40 -11.80 -3.02
C SER A 75 11.20 -10.38 -3.53
N ILE A 76 10.59 -9.50 -2.74
CA ILE A 76 10.34 -8.10 -3.12
C ILE A 76 11.64 -7.30 -3.02
N GLY A 77 12.47 -7.59 -2.02
CA GLY A 77 13.69 -6.86 -1.72
C GLY A 77 13.41 -5.53 -1.01
N GLY A 78 14.42 -4.65 -0.96
CA GLY A 78 14.31 -3.31 -0.36
C GLY A 78 14.55 -3.29 1.15
N SER A 79 14.38 -2.10 1.74
CA SER A 79 14.53 -1.87 3.19
C SER A 79 13.19 -2.03 3.89
N TRP A 80 13.15 -2.82 4.97
CA TRP A 80 11.92 -3.15 5.70
C TRP A 80 11.98 -2.68 7.15
N ARG A 81 10.85 -2.17 7.65
CA ARG A 81 10.64 -1.85 9.07
C ARG A 81 9.33 -2.46 9.54
N SER A 82 9.27 -2.89 10.80
CA SER A 82 8.11 -3.55 11.37
C SER A 82 7.63 -2.83 12.63
N VAL A 83 6.33 -2.60 12.77
CA VAL A 83 5.69 -2.08 13.99
C VAL A 83 4.45 -2.91 14.29
N PHE A 84 4.58 -3.86 15.23
CA PHE A 84 3.49 -4.75 15.62
C PHE A 84 2.98 -4.43 17.03
N ASP A 85 1.69 -4.69 17.23
CA ASP A 85 0.97 -4.57 18.52
C ASP A 85 1.14 -3.19 19.19
N ALA A 86 1.30 -2.16 18.38
CA ALA A 86 1.40 -0.78 18.84
C ALA A 86 0.02 -0.18 19.16
N ALA A 87 0.00 0.80 20.05
CA ALA A 87 -1.18 1.62 20.31
C ALA A 87 -1.65 2.37 19.05
N GLY A 88 -2.94 2.69 19.00
CA GLY A 88 -3.56 3.35 17.83
C GLY A 88 -2.89 4.67 17.44
N GLU A 89 -2.51 5.50 18.42
CA GLU A 89 -1.80 6.76 18.20
C GLU A 89 -0.46 6.54 17.48
N LYS A 90 0.34 5.59 17.97
CA LYS A 90 1.61 5.23 17.33
C LYS A 90 1.42 4.71 15.91
N ILE A 91 0.35 3.95 15.64
CA ILE A 91 0.04 3.50 14.28
C ILE A 91 -0.31 4.69 13.38
N ALA A 92 -1.07 5.67 13.89
CA ALA A 92 -1.41 6.88 13.14
C ALA A 92 -0.16 7.71 12.80
N ASP A 93 0.74 7.91 13.76
CA ASP A 93 2.01 8.64 13.57
C ASP A 93 2.87 7.99 12.49
N GLU A 94 2.99 6.66 12.54
CA GLU A 94 3.76 5.88 11.57
C GLU A 94 3.11 5.92 10.17
N LEU A 95 1.78 5.84 10.09
CA LEU A 95 1.04 5.97 8.83
C LEU A 95 1.19 7.37 8.22
N ALA A 96 1.14 8.43 9.04
CA ALA A 96 1.29 9.81 8.57
C ALA A 96 2.66 10.09 7.93
N CYS A 97 3.67 9.27 8.26
CA CYS A 97 5.00 9.32 7.65
C CYS A 97 5.10 8.56 6.32
N CYS A 98 4.06 7.85 5.93
CA CYS A 98 4.01 7.05 4.70
C CYS A 98 3.33 7.82 3.56
N HIS A 99 3.71 7.46 2.33
CA HIS A 99 3.22 8.09 1.11
C HIS A 99 2.14 7.23 0.43
N LEU A 100 2.42 5.93 0.31
CA LEU A 100 1.54 4.96 -0.33
C LEU A 100 1.18 3.82 0.64
N GLY A 101 -0.06 3.36 0.59
CA GLY A 101 -0.57 2.28 1.44
C GLY A 101 -1.09 1.13 0.60
N VAL A 102 -0.54 -0.08 0.78
CA VAL A 102 -0.92 -1.25 -0.01
C VAL A 102 -2.07 -1.99 0.69
N ALA A 103 -3.22 -2.07 0.03
CA ALA A 103 -4.41 -2.72 0.56
C ALA A 103 -4.70 -4.02 -0.20
N ALA A 104 -5.03 -5.08 0.55
CA ALA A 104 -5.41 -6.36 -0.07
C ALA A 104 -6.77 -6.32 -0.77
N ASN A 105 -7.70 -5.46 -0.32
CA ASN A 105 -9.07 -5.45 -0.80
C ASN A 105 -9.15 -5.17 -2.31
N ALA A 106 -10.13 -5.78 -2.97
CA ALA A 106 -10.47 -5.43 -4.34
C ALA A 106 -11.13 -4.05 -4.41
N ALA A 107 -10.97 -3.36 -5.54
CA ALA A 107 -11.52 -2.02 -5.80
C ALA A 107 -13.00 -1.86 -5.43
N GLY A 108 -13.84 -2.84 -5.77
CA GLY A 108 -15.28 -2.83 -5.47
C GLY A 108 -15.64 -2.97 -3.99
N LEU A 109 -14.69 -3.39 -3.14
CA LEU A 109 -14.89 -3.63 -1.71
C LEU A 109 -14.13 -2.63 -0.82
N ILE A 110 -13.54 -1.60 -1.43
CA ILE A 110 -12.65 -0.65 -0.77
C ILE A 110 -13.34 0.13 0.36
N THR A 111 -14.62 0.49 0.19
CA THR A 111 -15.40 1.26 1.18
C THR A 111 -15.72 0.49 2.44
N LYS A 112 -15.55 -0.83 2.44
CA LYS A 112 -15.75 -1.71 3.60
C LYS A 112 -14.44 -2.06 4.29
N SER A 113 -13.32 -1.52 3.83
CA SER A 113 -11.99 -1.84 4.36
C SER A 113 -11.57 -0.86 5.44
N GLY A 114 -11.39 -1.37 6.67
CA GLY A 114 -10.79 -0.59 7.75
C GLY A 114 -9.35 -0.16 7.44
N VAL A 115 -8.62 -0.92 6.61
CA VAL A 115 -7.26 -0.57 6.15
C VAL A 115 -7.32 0.64 5.21
N PHE A 116 -8.26 0.67 4.28
CA PHE A 116 -8.48 1.84 3.42
C PHE A 116 -8.85 3.08 4.23
N ALA A 117 -9.79 2.93 5.18
CA ALA A 117 -10.18 4.04 6.05
C ALA A 117 -8.99 4.59 6.85
N ALA A 118 -8.12 3.71 7.37
CA ALA A 118 -6.91 4.11 8.06
C ALA A 118 -5.94 4.87 7.15
N PHE A 119 -5.73 4.43 5.90
CA PHE A 119 -4.90 5.16 4.95
C PHE A 119 -5.47 6.54 4.62
N ALA A 120 -6.76 6.60 4.29
CA ALA A 120 -7.45 7.83 3.96
C ALA A 120 -7.39 8.85 5.11
N ALA A 121 -7.61 8.40 6.35
CA ALA A 121 -7.58 9.25 7.55
C ALA A 121 -6.19 9.83 7.84
N ASN A 122 -5.12 9.15 7.41
CA ASN A 122 -3.73 9.56 7.65
C ASN A 122 -3.04 10.15 6.41
N GLY A 123 -3.80 10.47 5.35
CA GLY A 123 -3.26 11.08 4.14
C GLY A 123 -2.33 10.17 3.33
N VAL A 124 -2.47 8.85 3.49
CA VAL A 124 -1.72 7.83 2.74
C VAL A 124 -2.52 7.47 1.49
N VAL A 125 -1.89 7.57 0.31
CA VAL A 125 -2.56 7.24 -0.95
C VAL A 125 -2.70 5.72 -1.08
N PRO A 126 -3.92 5.18 -1.18
CA PRO A 126 -4.13 3.73 -1.24
C PRO A 126 -3.80 3.17 -2.62
N LEU A 127 -3.04 2.08 -2.64
CA LEU A 127 -2.82 1.18 -3.75
C LEU A 127 -3.67 -0.07 -3.53
N VAL A 128 -4.55 -0.36 -4.48
CA VAL A 128 -5.66 -1.31 -4.30
C VAL A 128 -5.68 -2.32 -5.43
N TRP A 129 -6.09 -3.54 -5.10
CA TRP A 129 -6.14 -4.64 -6.04
C TRP A 129 -7.30 -4.49 -7.03
N ASN A 130 -7.03 -4.70 -8.31
CA ASN A 130 -7.98 -4.58 -9.40
C ASN A 130 -8.22 -5.93 -10.11
N SER A 131 -8.70 -6.95 -9.38
CA SER A 131 -9.03 -8.26 -9.98
C SER A 131 -10.36 -8.31 -10.70
N ASP A 132 -11.31 -7.42 -10.37
CA ASP A 132 -12.72 -7.70 -10.63
C ASP A 132 -13.28 -6.92 -11.82
N GLY A 133 -12.44 -6.11 -12.51
CA GLY A 133 -12.91 -5.14 -13.50
C GLY A 133 -13.86 -4.08 -12.91
N CYS A 134 -14.08 -4.11 -11.59
CA CYS A 134 -14.92 -3.17 -10.88
C CYS A 134 -14.24 -1.80 -10.85
N ALA A 135 -14.98 -0.79 -11.31
CA ALA A 135 -14.56 0.58 -11.15
C ALA A 135 -14.49 0.92 -9.66
N VAL A 136 -13.41 1.62 -9.27
CA VAL A 136 -13.38 2.35 -8.01
C VAL A 136 -14.54 3.35 -8.02
N PRO A 137 -15.29 3.51 -6.91
CA PRO A 137 -16.34 4.53 -6.84
C PRO A 137 -15.79 5.89 -7.27
N ASP A 138 -16.54 6.66 -8.05
CA ASP A 138 -16.03 7.89 -8.70
C ASP A 138 -15.41 8.90 -7.72
N VAL A 139 -15.96 8.97 -6.50
CA VAL A 139 -15.43 9.76 -5.38
C VAL A 139 -13.96 9.46 -5.03
N PHE A 140 -13.47 8.27 -5.32
CA PHE A 140 -12.09 7.85 -5.01
C PHE A 140 -11.18 7.74 -6.24
N ARG A 141 -11.69 8.01 -7.45
CA ARG A 141 -10.93 7.82 -8.70
C ARG A 141 -9.66 8.66 -8.77
N GLU A 142 -9.65 9.83 -8.14
CA GLU A 142 -8.49 10.74 -8.12
C GLU A 142 -7.55 10.52 -6.94
N CYS A 143 -7.85 9.56 -6.05
CA CYS A 143 -7.09 9.36 -4.83
C CYS A 143 -6.72 7.91 -4.53
N VAL A 144 -6.93 6.99 -5.48
CA VAL A 144 -6.60 5.57 -5.36
C VAL A 144 -5.83 5.11 -6.58
N LEU A 145 -4.74 4.38 -6.36
CA LEU A 145 -4.01 3.68 -7.39
C LEU A 145 -4.56 2.25 -7.55
N LEU A 146 -4.76 1.83 -8.79
CA LEU A 146 -5.25 0.50 -9.12
C LEU A 146 -4.13 -0.36 -9.69
N ASN A 147 -3.93 -1.53 -9.10
CA ASN A 147 -2.98 -2.54 -9.58
C ASN A 147 -3.68 -3.88 -9.81
N ASP A 148 -3.48 -4.48 -10.97
CA ASP A 148 -3.86 -5.86 -11.29
C ASP A 148 -2.63 -6.80 -11.42
N ASP A 149 -1.46 -6.32 -11.01
CA ASP A 149 -0.14 -6.98 -11.09
C ASP A 149 0.27 -7.45 -12.49
N SER A 150 -0.44 -7.03 -13.53
CA SER A 150 -0.01 -7.22 -14.91
C SER A 150 1.22 -6.36 -15.20
N ALA A 151 2.07 -6.83 -16.11
CA ALA A 151 3.28 -6.09 -16.50
C ALA A 151 2.96 -4.67 -17.00
N GLU A 152 1.85 -4.52 -17.72
CA GLU A 152 1.43 -3.24 -18.27
C GLU A 152 0.95 -2.26 -17.19
N THR A 153 0.11 -2.72 -16.26
CA THR A 153 -0.31 -1.88 -15.13
C THR A 153 0.88 -1.50 -14.25
N CYS A 154 1.81 -2.44 -14.00
CA CYS A 154 3.04 -2.15 -13.26
C CYS A 154 3.87 -1.06 -13.95
N ARG A 155 4.07 -1.17 -15.28
CA ARG A 155 4.83 -0.19 -16.07
C ARG A 155 4.19 1.20 -16.00
N ARG A 156 2.87 1.29 -16.24
CA ARG A 156 2.13 2.55 -16.17
C ARG A 156 2.25 3.21 -14.80
N LEU A 157 2.06 2.44 -13.73
CA LEU A 157 2.17 2.98 -12.36
C LEU A 157 3.59 3.45 -12.04
N LEU A 158 4.62 2.77 -12.55
CA LEU A 158 6.01 3.22 -12.38
C LEU A 158 6.29 4.52 -13.14
N GLU A 159 5.73 4.70 -14.33
CA GLU A 159 5.83 5.93 -15.10
C GLU A 159 5.10 7.09 -14.41
N ASP A 160 3.93 6.83 -13.83
CA ASP A 160 3.14 7.82 -13.09
C ASP A 160 3.78 8.26 -11.76
N LEU A 161 4.67 7.44 -11.20
CA LEU A 161 5.35 7.66 -9.91
C LEU A 161 6.81 8.13 -10.05
N ARG A 162 7.31 8.27 -11.28
CA ARG A 162 8.63 8.87 -11.60
C ARG A 162 8.50 10.34 -11.93
#